data_AF-A0A923J1H7-F1
#
_entry.id   AF-A0A923J1H7-F1
#
_cell.length_a   1.000
_cell.length_b   1.000
_cell.length_c   1.000
_cell.angle_alpha   90.00
_cell.angle_beta   90.00
_cell.angle_gamma   90.00
#
_symmetry.space_group_name_H-M   'P 1'
#
loop_
_entity.id
_entity.type
_entity.pdbx_description
1 polymer ?
#
loop_
_entity_poly.entity_id
_entity_poly.type
_entity_poly.pdbx_seq_one_letter_code
_entity_poly.pdbx_strand_id
1 'polypeptide(L)'
;MSRISKKTIHRYLRRSEPTYSSAKSRGGILDKYIKKIDELFLAGISSKDILVNIRESGYIGCESLFRTYLSKLKKAKVLSNNKNKTNSASKLIKRERLYNIFWRNYNELTEKNQLILNEIVQSSLQLSKTYQSIQSFRDIILNKDSRSLVYWIDNNIKSEITHIKKFAQSLKKDVVAVSNRLNHEYTNAVLEGHANRLKNVKHMMYGRANFDLLRQRALFKI
;
A
#
# COMPACT_ATOMS: atom_id res chain seq x y z
N MET A 1 -24.23 42.12 -9.09
CA MET A 1 -23.88 43.01 -7.95
C MET A 1 -24.07 42.27 -6.64
N SER A 2 -23.00 41.91 -5.94
CA SER A 2 -23.08 41.23 -4.63
C SER A 2 -23.62 42.20 -3.57
N ARG A 3 -24.72 41.85 -2.89
CA ARG A 3 -25.35 42.63 -1.81
C ARG A 3 -24.50 42.58 -0.51
N ILE A 4 -23.34 43.22 -0.50
CA ILE A 4 -22.50 43.35 0.69
C ILE A 4 -22.47 44.82 1.11
N SER A 5 -22.73 45.11 2.40
CA SER A 5 -22.74 46.48 2.90
C SER A 5 -21.36 47.14 2.79
N LYS A 6 -21.31 48.45 2.49
CA LYS A 6 -20.06 49.22 2.42
C LYS A 6 -19.25 49.14 3.73
N LYS A 7 -19.93 49.11 4.89
CA LYS A 7 -19.30 48.90 6.21
C LYS A 7 -18.61 47.56 6.32
N THR A 8 -19.15 46.51 5.71
CA THR A 8 -18.52 45.18 5.70
C THR A 8 -17.27 45.22 4.82
N ILE A 9 -17.35 45.81 3.62
CA ILE A 9 -16.21 45.89 2.70
C ILE A 9 -15.01 46.58 3.35
N HIS A 10 -15.21 47.74 3.97
CA HIS A 10 -14.12 48.47 4.63
C HIS A 10 -13.53 47.71 5.83
N ARG A 11 -14.35 46.94 6.56
CA ARG A 11 -13.87 46.10 7.67
C ARG A 11 -12.94 44.98 7.21
N TYR A 12 -13.21 44.38 6.05
CA TYR A 12 -12.36 43.34 5.48
C TYR A 12 -11.08 43.91 4.85
N LEU A 13 -11.16 45.08 4.19
CA LEU A 13 -9.99 45.73 3.59
C LEU A 13 -8.94 46.21 4.62
N ARG A 14 -9.36 46.54 5.86
CA ARG A 14 -8.44 46.99 6.93
C ARG A 14 -7.74 45.86 7.67
N ARG A 15 -7.99 44.59 7.34
CA ARG A 15 -7.37 43.44 8.01
C ARG A 15 -6.17 42.92 7.21
N SER A 16 -5.09 42.62 7.91
CA SER A 16 -3.88 41.99 7.37
C SER A 16 -3.96 40.46 7.32
N GLU A 17 -4.94 39.83 7.98
CA GLU A 17 -5.09 38.38 8.05
C GLU A 17 -6.53 37.90 7.75
N PRO A 18 -6.71 36.69 7.18
CA PRO A 18 -8.03 36.12 6.90
C PRO A 18 -8.83 35.86 8.19
N THR A 19 -10.16 35.99 8.12
CA THR A 19 -11.03 35.62 9.25
C THR A 19 -11.20 34.10 9.30
N TYR A 20 -10.62 33.47 10.32
CA TYR A 20 -10.98 32.11 10.71
C TYR A 20 -12.25 32.14 11.55
N SER A 21 -13.15 31.17 11.36
CA SER A 21 -14.32 30.99 12.23
C SER A 21 -13.83 30.69 13.64
N SER A 22 -13.78 31.70 14.50
CA SER A 22 -13.46 31.58 15.94
C SER A 22 -14.70 31.27 16.78
N ALA A 23 -15.77 30.79 16.14
CA ALA A 23 -16.99 30.39 16.83
C ALA A 23 -16.65 29.23 17.79
N LYS A 24 -16.42 29.57 19.06
CA LYS A 24 -16.35 28.59 20.15
C LYS A 24 -17.66 27.83 20.12
N SER A 25 -17.57 26.51 19.94
CA SER A 25 -18.74 25.62 20.02
C SER A 25 -19.45 25.91 21.35
N ARG A 26 -20.70 26.38 21.29
CA ARG A 26 -21.54 26.43 22.49
C ARG A 26 -21.69 24.98 22.93
N GLY A 27 -21.30 24.69 24.17
CA GLY A 27 -21.27 23.32 24.68
C GLY A 27 -22.57 22.58 24.40
N GLY A 28 -22.48 21.32 23.98
CA GLY A 28 -23.62 20.48 23.69
C GLY A 28 -24.30 19.99 24.96
N ILE A 29 -25.57 19.59 24.86
CA ILE A 29 -26.30 18.98 25.99
C ILE A 29 -25.63 17.72 26.54
N LEU A 30 -24.80 17.05 25.71
CA LEU A 30 -24.00 15.88 26.07
C LEU A 30 -22.77 16.24 26.91
N ASP A 31 -22.26 17.48 26.86
CA ASP A 31 -20.99 17.86 27.48
C ASP A 31 -21.01 17.71 29.01
N LYS A 32 -22.18 17.88 29.63
CA LYS A 32 -22.40 17.65 31.06
C LYS A 32 -22.22 16.18 31.46
N TYR A 33 -22.41 15.25 30.51
CA TYR A 33 -22.38 13.80 30.74
C TYR A 33 -21.14 13.11 30.18
N ILE A 34 -20.26 13.84 29.48
CA ILE A 34 -19.03 13.30 28.86
C ILE A 34 -18.18 12.51 29.85
N LYS A 35 -17.88 13.09 31.03
CA LYS A 35 -17.03 12.43 32.05
C LYS A 35 -17.63 11.09 32.50
N LYS A 36 -18.94 11.08 32.77
CA LYS A 36 -19.65 9.86 33.18
C LYS A 36 -19.68 8.82 32.06
N ILE A 37 -19.84 9.24 30.81
CA ILE A 37 -19.81 8.32 29.65
C ILE A 37 -18.41 7.71 29.50
N ASP A 38 -17.35 8.50 29.67
CA ASP A 38 -15.96 8.03 29.61
C ASP A 38 -15.68 6.98 30.69
N GLU A 39 -16.07 7.26 31.94
CA GLU A 39 -15.91 6.33 33.07
C GLU A 39 -16.65 5.00 32.82
N LEU A 40 -17.92 5.05 32.44
CA LEU A 40 -18.72 3.84 32.17
C LEU A 40 -18.20 3.06 30.94
N PHE A 41 -17.68 3.77 29.93
CA PHE A 41 -17.07 3.16 28.74
C PHE A 41 -15.73 2.47 29.08
N LEU A 42 -14.93 3.06 29.96
CA LEU A 42 -13.69 2.45 30.45
C LEU A 42 -13.99 1.23 31.33
N ALA A 43 -15.06 1.26 32.12
CA ALA A 43 -15.54 0.13 32.91
C ALA A 43 -16.10 -1.04 32.06
N GLY A 44 -16.20 -0.88 30.74
CA GLY A 44 -16.60 -1.96 29.82
C GLY A 44 -18.11 -2.20 29.74
N ILE A 45 -18.92 -1.28 30.26
CA ILE A 45 -20.38 -1.39 30.27
C ILE A 45 -20.93 -1.29 28.84
N SER A 46 -22.03 -1.99 28.57
CA SER A 46 -22.62 -2.02 27.24
C SER A 46 -23.14 -0.63 26.84
N SER A 47 -23.06 -0.31 25.54
CA SER A 47 -23.49 1.00 25.03
C SER A 47 -24.99 1.29 25.29
N LYS A 48 -25.81 0.25 25.48
CA LYS A 48 -27.23 0.39 25.84
C LYS A 48 -27.38 0.82 27.29
N ASP A 49 -26.66 0.17 28.19
CA ASP A 49 -26.75 0.43 29.63
C ASP A 49 -26.17 1.79 30.00
N ILE A 50 -25.13 2.24 29.29
CA ILE A 50 -24.60 3.61 29.43
C ILE A 50 -25.68 4.64 29.10
N LEU A 51 -26.48 4.41 28.04
CA LEU A 51 -27.55 5.32 27.64
C LEU A 51 -28.69 5.36 28.66
N VAL A 52 -29.05 4.23 29.25
CA VAL A 52 -30.02 4.16 30.36
C VAL A 52 -29.52 4.97 31.55
N ASN A 53 -28.25 4.77 31.93
CA ASN A 53 -27.63 5.44 33.08
C ASN A 53 -27.59 6.97 32.94
N ILE A 54 -27.29 7.49 31.75
CA ILE A 54 -27.29 8.95 31.52
C ILE A 54 -28.71 9.51 31.47
N ARG A 55 -29.71 8.75 31.00
CA ARG A 55 -31.12 9.16 31.02
C ARG A 55 -31.67 9.25 32.44
N GLU A 56 -31.34 8.30 33.30
CA GLU A 56 -31.65 8.36 34.74
C GLU A 56 -30.98 9.57 35.42
N SER A 57 -29.83 10.01 34.89
CA SER A 57 -29.13 11.23 35.34
C SER A 57 -29.68 12.52 34.72
N GLY A 58 -30.82 12.47 34.03
CA GLY A 58 -31.50 13.63 33.45
C GLY A 58 -31.09 14.00 32.02
N TYR A 59 -30.46 13.10 31.26
CA TYR A 59 -30.13 13.37 29.86
C TYR A 59 -31.37 13.37 28.96
N ILE A 60 -31.72 14.54 28.40
CA ILE A 60 -32.89 14.75 27.52
C ILE A 60 -32.49 14.76 26.03
N GLY A 61 -31.20 14.54 25.71
CA GLY A 61 -30.70 14.64 24.33
C GLY A 61 -31.03 13.44 23.44
N CYS A 62 -30.85 13.63 22.13
CA CYS A 62 -31.05 12.59 21.13
C CYS A 62 -29.99 11.48 21.21
N GLU A 63 -30.41 10.23 21.07
CA GLU A 63 -29.53 9.05 21.07
C GLU A 63 -28.44 9.10 19.99
N SER A 64 -28.71 9.72 18.84
CA SER A 64 -27.73 9.89 17.76
C SER A 64 -26.50 10.69 18.18
N LEU A 65 -26.67 11.70 19.05
CA LEU A 65 -25.57 12.53 19.57
C LEU A 65 -24.66 11.69 20.48
N PHE A 66 -25.27 10.91 21.38
CA PHE A 66 -24.56 9.94 22.23
C PHE A 66 -23.83 8.88 21.41
N ARG A 67 -24.48 8.27 20.41
CA ARG A 67 -23.85 7.26 19.54
C ARG A 67 -22.68 7.82 18.75
N THR A 68 -22.80 9.05 18.26
CA THR A 68 -21.71 9.73 17.55
C THR A 68 -20.50 9.93 18.45
N TYR A 69 -20.73 10.34 19.70
CA TYR A 69 -19.69 10.49 20.69
C TYR A 69 -19.03 9.16 21.08
N LEU A 70 -19.83 8.13 21.38
CA LEU A 70 -19.31 6.77 21.64
C LEU A 70 -18.51 6.20 20.46
N SER A 71 -18.92 6.48 19.22
CA SER A 71 -18.17 6.06 18.03
C SER A 71 -16.78 6.70 17.98
N LYS A 72 -16.68 7.99 18.35
CA LYS A 72 -15.38 8.67 18.50
C LYS A 72 -14.52 8.04 19.59
N LEU A 73 -15.09 7.72 20.76
CA LEU A 73 -14.39 7.06 21.86
C LEU A 73 -13.88 5.66 21.48
N LYS A 74 -14.73 4.85 20.82
CA LYS A 74 -14.34 3.53 20.31
C LYS A 74 -13.18 3.62 19.32
N LYS A 75 -13.23 4.57 18.38
CA LYS A 75 -12.12 4.82 17.45
C LYS A 75 -10.85 5.23 18.19
N ALA A 76 -10.94 6.15 19.15
CA ALA A 76 -9.79 6.57 19.94
C ALA A 76 -9.15 5.41 20.74
N LYS A 77 -9.97 4.53 21.34
CA LYS A 77 -9.50 3.31 22.02
C LYS A 77 -8.81 2.34 21.07
N VAL A 78 -9.36 2.13 19.86
CA VAL A 78 -8.71 1.30 18.82
C VAL A 78 -7.37 1.90 18.39
N LEU A 79 -7.30 3.22 18.17
CA LEU A 79 -6.04 3.90 17.83
C LEU A 79 -5.01 3.80 18.97
N SER A 80 -5.44 3.94 20.23
CA SER A 80 -4.57 3.80 21.40
C SER A 80 -4.08 2.36 21.58
N ASN A 81 -4.95 1.37 21.45
CA ASN A 81 -4.57 -0.04 21.48
C ASN A 81 -3.62 -0.40 20.34
N ASN A 82 -3.80 0.15 19.14
CA ASN A 82 -2.86 -0.02 18.04
C ASN A 82 -1.50 0.62 18.36
N LYS A 83 -1.46 1.82 18.97
CA LYS A 83 -0.21 2.46 19.43
C LYS A 83 0.51 1.65 20.50
N ASN A 84 -0.21 1.06 21.45
CA ASN A 84 0.38 0.20 22.48
C ASN A 84 0.86 -1.13 21.90
N LYS A 85 0.16 -1.67 20.88
CA LYS A 85 0.61 -2.86 20.13
C LYS A 85 1.86 -2.59 19.30
N THR A 86 2.06 -1.36 18.80
CA THR A 86 3.28 -0.96 18.08
C THR A 86 4.52 -0.80 18.97
N ASN A 87 4.38 -0.75 20.30
CA ASN A 87 5.52 -0.76 21.22
C ASN A 87 6.12 -2.17 21.40
N SER A 88 5.40 -3.22 21.01
CA SER A 88 5.99 -4.52 20.67
C SER A 88 6.39 -4.46 19.19
N ALA A 89 7.48 -3.75 18.91
CA ALA A 89 7.87 -3.31 17.58
C ALA A 89 8.23 -4.50 16.64
N SER A 90 7.22 -5.15 16.06
CA SER A 90 7.43 -5.86 14.79
C SER A 90 7.76 -4.79 13.75
N LYS A 91 9.06 -4.61 13.49
CA LYS A 91 9.61 -3.62 12.57
C LYS A 91 9.03 -3.90 11.19
N LEU A 92 8.01 -3.14 10.78
CA LEU A 92 7.37 -3.35 9.48
C LEU A 92 8.36 -2.99 8.38
N ILE A 93 8.78 -4.01 7.61
CA ILE A 93 9.67 -3.82 6.46
C ILE A 93 8.81 -3.55 5.22
N LYS A 94 9.09 -2.45 4.51
CA LYS A 94 8.43 -2.14 3.24
C LYS A 94 8.69 -3.26 2.22
N ARG A 95 7.66 -3.64 1.45
CA ARG A 95 7.73 -4.69 0.41
C ARG A 95 8.82 -4.44 -0.64
N GLU A 96 8.94 -3.21 -1.13
CA GLU A 96 9.96 -2.79 -2.09
C GLU A 96 11.38 -3.07 -1.57
N ARG A 97 11.58 -2.87 -0.26
CA ARG A 97 12.85 -3.13 0.39
C ARG A 97 13.17 -4.62 0.44
N LEU A 98 12.17 -5.47 0.70
CA LEU A 98 12.34 -6.93 0.68
C LEU A 98 12.73 -7.43 -0.71
N TYR A 99 12.10 -6.93 -1.77
CA TYR A 99 12.48 -7.30 -3.14
C TYR A 99 13.94 -6.99 -3.44
N ASN A 100 14.38 -5.79 -3.07
CA ASN A 100 15.77 -5.39 -3.26
C ASN A 100 16.74 -6.28 -2.46
N ILE A 101 16.38 -6.61 -1.22
CA ILE A 101 17.19 -7.48 -0.35
C ILE A 101 17.29 -8.90 -0.93
N PHE A 102 16.19 -9.47 -1.39
CA PHE A 102 16.16 -10.84 -1.91
C PHE A 102 16.79 -10.97 -3.30
N TRP A 103 16.76 -9.92 -4.12
CA TRP A 103 17.30 -9.96 -5.48
C TRP A 103 18.77 -9.55 -5.58
N ARG A 104 19.30 -8.65 -4.74
CA ARG A 104 20.71 -8.25 -4.82
C ARG A 104 21.64 -9.32 -4.30
N ASN A 105 22.89 -9.32 -4.78
CA ASN A 105 23.92 -10.17 -4.19
C ASN A 105 24.16 -9.72 -2.73
N TYR A 106 24.42 -10.67 -1.83
CA TYR A 106 24.70 -10.41 -0.42
C TYR A 106 25.78 -9.33 -0.22
N ASN A 107 26.84 -9.34 -1.03
CA ASN A 107 27.98 -8.43 -0.91
C ASN A 107 27.65 -7.00 -1.41
N GLU A 108 26.57 -6.83 -2.19
CA GLU A 108 26.10 -5.53 -2.67
C GLU A 108 25.10 -4.86 -1.70
N LEU A 109 24.69 -5.58 -0.65
CA LEU A 109 23.78 -5.07 0.35
C LEU A 109 24.51 -4.22 1.38
N THR A 110 23.84 -3.18 1.88
CA THR A 110 24.32 -2.44 3.06
C THR A 110 24.29 -3.34 4.30
N GLU A 111 25.17 -3.10 5.27
CA GLU A 111 25.24 -3.87 6.53
C GLU A 111 23.87 -4.02 7.20
N LYS A 112 23.09 -2.94 7.24
CA LYS A 112 21.72 -2.95 7.78
C LYS A 112 20.80 -3.93 7.04
N ASN A 113 20.93 -4.03 5.71
CA ASN A 113 20.14 -4.96 4.90
C ASN A 113 20.63 -6.40 5.02
N GLN A 114 21.94 -6.61 5.19
CA GLN A 114 22.49 -7.94 5.48
C GLN A 114 21.98 -8.47 6.82
N LEU A 115 21.97 -7.63 7.86
CA LEU A 115 21.39 -7.99 9.17
C LEU A 115 19.92 -8.39 9.06
N ILE A 116 19.13 -7.60 8.33
CA ILE A 116 17.71 -7.92 8.06
C ILE A 116 17.57 -9.24 7.30
N LEU A 117 18.40 -9.47 6.28
CA LEU A 117 18.36 -10.71 5.51
C LEU A 117 18.68 -11.92 6.40
N ASN A 118 19.72 -11.82 7.23
CA ASN A 118 20.12 -12.88 8.15
C ASN A 118 19.00 -13.20 9.14
N GLU A 119 18.35 -12.18 9.71
CA GLU A 119 17.18 -12.34 10.59
C GLU A 119 16.02 -13.06 9.85
N ILE A 120 15.72 -12.67 8.61
CA ILE A 120 14.66 -13.29 7.80
C ILE A 120 14.98 -14.75 7.49
N VAL A 121 16.21 -15.05 7.08
CA VAL A 121 16.65 -16.40 6.71
C VAL A 121 16.68 -17.33 7.93
N GLN A 122 17.08 -16.81 9.10
CA GLN A 122 17.06 -17.56 10.37
C GLN A 122 15.63 -17.78 10.90
N SER A 123 14.71 -16.85 10.65
CA SER A 123 13.34 -16.95 11.16
C SER A 123 12.53 -18.12 10.59
N SER A 124 12.83 -18.56 9.37
CA SER A 124 12.12 -19.69 8.76
C SER A 124 12.90 -20.39 7.64
N LEU A 125 12.83 -21.72 7.66
CA LEU A 125 13.42 -22.56 6.62
C LEU A 125 12.82 -22.26 5.23
N GLN A 126 11.53 -21.94 5.17
CA GLN A 126 10.85 -21.63 3.91
C GLN A 126 11.40 -20.35 3.26
N LEU A 127 11.66 -19.29 4.03
CA LEU A 127 12.24 -18.05 3.50
C LEU A 127 13.70 -18.24 3.10
N SER A 128 14.46 -19.05 3.86
CA SER A 128 15.81 -19.47 3.49
C SER A 128 15.85 -20.17 2.13
N LYS A 129 15.06 -21.24 1.94
CA LYS A 129 14.92 -21.93 0.65
C LYS A 129 14.49 -20.97 -0.46
N THR A 130 13.56 -20.04 -0.16
CA THR A 130 13.10 -19.04 -1.14
C THR A 130 14.23 -18.13 -1.60
N TYR A 131 15.02 -17.61 -0.65
CA TYR A 131 16.16 -16.76 -0.95
C TYR A 131 17.20 -17.50 -1.81
N GLN A 132 17.53 -18.75 -1.45
CA GLN A 132 18.47 -19.58 -2.22
C GLN A 132 17.98 -19.84 -3.66
N SER A 133 16.70 -20.16 -3.85
CA SER A 133 16.13 -20.32 -5.20
C SER A 133 16.19 -19.04 -6.01
N ILE A 134 15.96 -17.87 -5.40
CA ILE A 134 16.04 -16.57 -6.09
C ILE A 134 17.48 -16.22 -6.47
N GLN A 135 18.43 -16.41 -5.56
CA GLN A 135 19.86 -16.11 -5.82
C GLN A 135 20.43 -17.03 -6.89
N SER A 136 20.18 -18.34 -6.81
CA SER A 136 20.60 -19.28 -7.85
C SER A 136 20.01 -18.95 -9.22
N PHE A 137 18.73 -18.55 -9.28
CA PHE A 137 18.14 -18.07 -10.52
C PHE A 137 18.80 -16.80 -11.05
N ARG A 138 19.06 -15.82 -10.17
CA ARG A 138 19.77 -14.59 -10.55
C ARG A 138 21.14 -14.91 -11.15
N ASP A 139 21.93 -15.76 -10.51
CA ASP A 139 23.28 -16.10 -10.96
C ASP A 139 23.24 -16.76 -12.34
N ILE A 140 22.27 -17.64 -12.58
CA ILE A 140 22.03 -18.25 -13.90
C ILE A 140 21.75 -17.20 -14.97
N ILE A 141 20.88 -16.22 -14.68
CA ILE A 141 20.53 -15.17 -15.64
C ILE A 141 21.71 -14.24 -15.91
N LEU A 142 22.47 -13.86 -14.88
CA LEU A 142 23.65 -12.99 -15.01
C LEU A 142 24.77 -13.66 -15.79
N ASN A 143 25.00 -14.95 -15.55
CA ASN A 143 26.01 -15.75 -16.26
C ASN A 143 25.52 -16.25 -17.62
N LYS A 144 24.26 -15.96 -17.99
CA LYS A 144 23.61 -16.42 -19.23
C LYS A 144 23.73 -17.95 -19.45
N ASP A 145 23.68 -18.73 -18.38
CA ASP A 145 23.85 -20.19 -18.45
C ASP A 145 22.51 -20.91 -18.70
N SER A 146 22.22 -21.15 -19.98
CA SER A 146 20.98 -21.82 -20.39
C SER A 146 20.86 -23.27 -19.91
N ARG A 147 21.97 -23.98 -19.66
CA ARG A 147 21.94 -25.37 -19.17
C ARG A 147 21.57 -25.40 -17.69
N SER A 148 22.21 -24.55 -16.90
CA SER A 148 21.89 -24.41 -15.48
C SER A 148 20.46 -23.92 -15.27
N LEU A 149 19.91 -23.12 -16.18
CA LEU A 149 18.49 -22.74 -16.15
C LEU A 149 17.56 -23.95 -16.24
N VAL A 150 17.80 -24.88 -17.17
CA VAL A 150 16.95 -26.08 -17.34
C VAL A 150 16.99 -26.93 -16.08
N TYR A 151 18.19 -27.16 -15.54
CA TYR A 151 18.36 -27.89 -14.27
C TYR A 151 17.64 -27.20 -13.10
N TRP A 152 17.75 -25.87 -13.01
CA TRP A 152 17.06 -25.08 -12.00
C TRP A 152 15.54 -25.23 -12.11
N ILE A 153 14.98 -25.20 -13.31
CA ILE A 153 13.55 -25.37 -13.56
C ILE A 153 13.08 -26.75 -13.08
N ASP A 154 13.75 -27.82 -13.49
CA ASP A 154 13.34 -29.19 -13.15
C ASP A 154 13.39 -29.46 -11.64
N ASN A 155 14.38 -28.89 -10.94
CA ASN A 155 14.46 -28.97 -9.48
C ASN A 155 13.33 -28.17 -8.80
N ASN A 156 13.07 -26.95 -9.25
CA ASN A 156 12.13 -26.04 -8.57
C ASN A 156 10.65 -26.37 -8.85
N ILE A 157 10.33 -27.18 -9.88
CA ILE A 157 8.97 -27.73 -10.08
C ILE A 157 8.55 -28.66 -8.94
N LYS A 158 9.51 -29.32 -8.30
CA LYS A 158 9.29 -30.20 -7.13
C LYS A 158 9.32 -29.44 -5.81
N SER A 159 9.52 -28.11 -5.84
CA SER A 159 9.58 -27.29 -4.63
C SER A 159 8.26 -27.31 -3.85
N GLU A 160 8.37 -27.37 -2.53
CA GLU A 160 7.27 -27.22 -1.58
C GLU A 160 6.72 -25.78 -1.56
N ILE A 161 7.49 -24.82 -2.08
CA ILE A 161 7.12 -23.41 -2.13
C ILE A 161 6.26 -23.16 -3.37
N THR A 162 4.95 -23.06 -3.17
CA THR A 162 3.94 -22.94 -4.24
C THR A 162 4.27 -21.86 -5.29
N HIS A 163 4.76 -20.69 -4.86
CA HIS A 163 5.08 -19.59 -5.78
C HIS A 163 6.29 -19.91 -6.66
N ILE A 164 7.33 -20.52 -6.10
CA ILE A 164 8.53 -20.93 -6.85
C ILE A 164 8.19 -22.06 -7.81
N LYS A 165 7.40 -23.04 -7.35
CA LYS A 165 6.89 -24.12 -8.18
C LYS A 165 6.10 -23.60 -9.39
N LYS A 166 5.14 -22.70 -9.15
CA LYS A 166 4.33 -22.10 -10.24
C LYS A 166 5.21 -21.31 -11.21
N PHE A 167 6.20 -20.57 -10.72
CA PHE A 167 7.14 -19.84 -11.55
C PHE A 167 7.97 -20.78 -12.43
N ALA A 168 8.56 -21.83 -11.84
CA ALA A 168 9.32 -22.84 -12.59
C ALA A 168 8.46 -23.58 -13.62
N GLN A 169 7.21 -23.92 -13.28
CA GLN A 169 6.25 -24.50 -14.23
C GLN A 169 5.95 -23.55 -15.40
N SER A 170 5.82 -22.25 -15.15
CA SER A 170 5.64 -21.26 -16.22
C SER A 170 6.85 -21.20 -17.13
N LEU A 171 8.06 -21.15 -16.56
CA LEU A 171 9.30 -21.15 -17.33
C LEU A 171 9.48 -22.42 -18.17
N LYS A 172 9.05 -23.58 -17.64
CA LYS A 172 9.12 -24.85 -18.37
C LYS A 172 8.28 -24.85 -19.65
N LYS A 173 7.11 -24.21 -19.63
CA LYS A 173 6.26 -24.09 -20.84
C LYS A 173 6.98 -23.34 -21.96
N ASP A 174 7.75 -22.32 -21.60
CA ASP A 174 8.47 -21.45 -22.53
C ASP A 174 9.99 -21.70 -22.52
N VAL A 175 10.43 -22.91 -22.16
CA VAL A 175 11.85 -23.21 -21.90
C VAL A 175 12.74 -22.87 -23.08
N VAL A 176 12.29 -23.17 -24.31
CA VAL A 176 13.02 -22.87 -25.54
C VAL A 176 13.20 -21.36 -25.70
N ALA A 177 12.15 -20.57 -25.48
CA ALA A 177 12.21 -19.13 -25.60
C ALA A 177 13.14 -18.51 -24.54
N VAL A 178 13.07 -19.00 -23.30
CA VAL A 178 13.91 -18.49 -22.20
C VAL A 178 15.38 -18.90 -22.38
N SER A 179 15.65 -20.13 -22.81
CA SER A 179 17.01 -20.58 -23.15
C SER A 179 17.59 -19.79 -24.33
N ASN A 180 16.79 -19.55 -25.37
CA ASN A 180 17.21 -18.71 -26.50
C ASN A 180 17.53 -17.27 -26.06
N ARG A 181 16.79 -16.71 -25.10
CA ARG A 181 17.08 -15.40 -24.52
C ARG A 181 18.44 -15.34 -23.83
N LEU A 182 18.93 -16.45 -23.26
CA LEU A 182 20.26 -16.52 -22.64
C LEU A 182 21.36 -16.76 -23.69
N ASN A 183 21.09 -17.58 -24.70
CA ASN A 183 22.06 -17.95 -25.73
C ASN A 183 22.29 -16.86 -26.79
N HIS A 184 21.32 -15.98 -27.00
CA HIS A 184 21.38 -14.95 -28.05
C HIS A 184 21.35 -13.54 -27.46
N GLU A 185 22.13 -12.64 -28.05
CA GLU A 185 22.15 -11.22 -27.66
C GLU A 185 20.94 -10.46 -28.21
N TYR A 186 20.43 -10.89 -29.36
CA TYR A 186 19.31 -10.25 -30.04
C TYR A 186 17.98 -10.79 -29.54
N THR A 187 17.07 -9.86 -29.24
CA THR A 187 15.81 -10.21 -28.59
C THR A 187 14.69 -9.35 -29.16
N ASN A 188 13.54 -9.97 -29.40
CA ASN A 188 12.36 -9.26 -29.90
C ASN A 188 11.70 -8.37 -28.85
N ALA A 189 12.23 -8.31 -27.62
CA ALA A 189 11.65 -7.57 -26.51
C ALA A 189 11.45 -6.07 -26.81
N VAL A 190 12.44 -5.43 -27.47
CA VAL A 190 12.34 -4.01 -27.84
C VAL A 190 11.25 -3.79 -28.89
N LEU A 191 11.24 -4.63 -29.93
CA LEU A 191 10.25 -4.58 -31.01
C LEU A 191 8.84 -4.86 -30.49
N GLU A 192 8.69 -5.84 -29.61
CA GLU A 192 7.44 -6.15 -28.92
C GLU A 192 6.98 -4.99 -28.03
N GLY A 193 7.92 -4.32 -27.33
CA GLY A 193 7.64 -3.11 -26.57
C GLY A 193 7.08 -1.98 -27.45
N HIS A 194 7.68 -1.74 -28.61
CA HIS A 194 7.17 -0.77 -29.59
C HIS A 194 5.80 -1.17 -30.13
N ALA A 195 5.60 -2.43 -30.48
CA ALA A 195 4.32 -2.94 -30.95
C ALA A 195 3.23 -2.80 -29.88
N ASN A 196 3.52 -3.12 -28.62
CA ASN A 196 2.58 -2.96 -27.51
C ASN A 196 2.27 -1.49 -27.22
N ARG A 197 3.26 -0.60 -27.31
CA ARG A 197 3.02 0.85 -27.22
C ARG A 197 2.06 1.32 -28.30
N LEU A 198 2.27 0.91 -29.56
CA LEU A 198 1.39 1.26 -30.68
C LEU A 198 -0.02 0.68 -30.51
N LYS A 199 -0.14 -0.58 -30.09
CA LYS A 199 -1.42 -1.22 -29.77
C LYS A 199 -2.15 -0.44 -28.67
N ASN A 200 -1.46 -0.04 -27.60
CA ASN A 200 -2.05 0.73 -26.51
C ASN A 200 -2.58 2.08 -26.99
N VAL A 201 -1.83 2.82 -27.81
CA VAL A 201 -2.31 4.08 -28.40
C VAL A 201 -3.56 3.82 -29.26
N LYS A 202 -3.55 2.76 -30.08
CA LYS A 202 -4.72 2.37 -30.88
C LYS A 202 -5.93 2.00 -30.01
N HIS A 203 -5.73 1.29 -28.90
CA HIS A 203 -6.79 0.92 -27.94
C HIS A 203 -7.36 2.15 -27.21
N MET A 204 -6.52 3.09 -26.78
CA MET A 204 -6.96 4.36 -26.19
C MET A 204 -7.82 5.18 -27.15
N MET A 205 -7.61 5.01 -28.45
CA MET A 205 -8.37 5.67 -29.52
C MET A 205 -9.56 4.84 -30.01
N TYR A 206 -9.95 3.79 -29.26
CA TYR A 206 -11.08 2.91 -29.58
C TYR A 206 -11.00 2.29 -30.98
N GLY A 207 -9.78 2.09 -31.51
CA GLY A 207 -9.57 1.55 -32.85
C GLY A 207 -9.94 2.49 -34.01
N ARG A 208 -10.32 3.75 -33.75
CA ARG A 208 -10.77 4.73 -34.75
C ARG A 208 -9.66 5.59 -35.35
N ALA A 209 -8.41 5.31 -35.01
CA ALA A 209 -7.28 6.07 -35.50
C ALA A 209 -6.82 5.55 -36.86
N ASN A 210 -6.81 6.42 -37.88
CA ASN A 210 -6.10 6.14 -39.13
C ASN A 210 -4.57 6.21 -38.91
N PHE A 211 -3.80 5.78 -39.91
CA PHE A 211 -2.33 5.70 -39.79
C PHE A 211 -1.70 7.06 -39.46
N ASP A 212 -2.16 8.14 -40.08
CA ASP A 212 -1.62 9.48 -39.87
C ASP A 212 -1.75 9.94 -38.42
N LEU A 213 -2.93 9.72 -37.82
CA LEU A 213 -3.20 10.09 -36.45
C LEU A 213 -2.43 9.20 -35.45
N LEU A 214 -2.28 7.90 -35.74
CA LEU A 214 -1.42 6.99 -34.98
C LEU A 214 0.05 7.44 -35.01
N ARG A 215 0.55 7.81 -36.20
CA ARG A 215 1.91 8.31 -36.39
C ARG A 215 2.14 9.58 -35.59
N GLN A 216 1.22 10.54 -35.66
CA GLN A 216 1.31 11.78 -34.90
C GLN A 216 1.37 11.52 -33.38
N ARG A 217 0.47 10.68 -32.83
CA ARG A 217 0.51 10.36 -31.39
C ARG A 217 1.76 9.59 -30.96
N ALA A 218 2.25 8.68 -31.82
CA ALA A 218 3.45 7.91 -31.53
C ALA A 218 4.71 8.79 -31.48
N LEU A 219 4.84 9.75 -32.40
CA LEU A 219 5.99 10.65 -32.51
C LEU A 219 5.93 11.81 -31.51
N PHE A 220 4.76 12.45 -31.34
CA PHE A 220 4.64 13.69 -30.57
C PHE A 220 4.20 13.51 -29.10
N LYS A 221 3.99 12.26 -28.62
CA LYS A 221 3.52 11.96 -27.25
C LYS A 221 2.29 12.81 -26.83
N ILE A 222 1.34 13.00 -27.74
CA ILE A 222 0.03 13.63 -27.49
C ILE A 222 -0.92 12.61 -26.86
#